data_AF-A0A196SDN5-F1
#
_entry.id   AF-A0A196SDN5-F1
#
_cell.length_a   1.000
_cell.length_b   1.000
_cell.length_c   1.000
_cell.angle_alpha   90.00
_cell.angle_beta   90.00
_cell.angle_gamma   90.00
#
_symmetry.space_group_name_H-M   'P 1'
#
loop_
_entity.id
_entity.type
_entity.pdbx_description
1 polymer ?
#
loop_
_entity_poly.entity_id
_entity_poly.type
_entity_poly.pdbx_seq_one_letter_code
_entity_poly.pdbx_strand_id
1 'polypeptide(L)'
;MKLHPMHIWMGCLLLCSVFSAEVIIRDFIPNTVGHPEWLCPSCEELYKHPDFGNATLGRDYHSVQPQLSDSGKPLYCESGRANHAPCGLKGTIRSYTSFRYWFNTIEGVNKECRSNINAFESGSWNITTNQILAALHNCLSSSLLPLSPYEELQGRKEWWTAEITDEILIQGNEVLDVRSTGDIFVFINGKKVIEISGTLDEPAADRVRLSEQSLRFGMIYPVKIFVASRRAFPVEFSLSSNCEQPCAMHSFQEVFRLDENTPNDGQLSAYEGGWKYQFFSGRMNMLLFDYRVPARLSWMLHAQFHFLSVPTPFRILLMAFGPNYSSYAQSRYIEMRILRQPYPALQIYSHDENGATEYSHYEPVQSMNTSAAPKDLWFK
;
A
#
# COMPACT_ATOMS: atom_id res chain seq x y z
N MET A 1 31.90 5.66 -16.34
CA MET A 1 30.44 5.72 -16.13
C MET A 1 29.95 4.33 -15.78
N LYS A 2 29.10 4.17 -14.75
CA LYS A 2 28.54 2.86 -14.36
C LYS A 2 27.34 2.52 -15.26
N LEU A 3 27.32 1.30 -15.80
CA LEU A 3 26.24 0.75 -16.64
C LEU A 3 25.02 0.38 -15.79
N HIS A 4 23.83 0.49 -16.36
CA HIS A 4 22.57 0.05 -15.74
C HIS A 4 22.05 -1.22 -16.44
N PRO A 5 21.67 -2.27 -15.68
CA PRO A 5 21.13 -3.52 -16.22
C PRO A 5 19.73 -3.35 -16.83
N MET A 6 19.41 -4.19 -17.81
CA MET A 6 18.08 -4.33 -18.40
C MET A 6 17.28 -5.38 -17.62
N HIS A 7 16.05 -5.05 -17.24
CA HIS A 7 15.18 -5.89 -16.42
C HIS A 7 13.88 -6.21 -17.19
N ILE A 8 13.55 -7.50 -17.31
CA ILE A 8 12.25 -7.97 -17.82
C ILE A 8 11.45 -8.52 -16.64
N TRP A 9 10.20 -8.06 -16.51
CA TRP A 9 9.31 -8.38 -15.41
C TRP A 9 8.07 -9.10 -15.94
N MET A 10 7.71 -10.24 -15.36
CA MET A 10 6.52 -11.00 -15.72
C MET A 10 5.66 -11.20 -14.47
N GLY A 11 4.40 -10.79 -14.52
CA GLY A 11 3.45 -10.89 -13.42
C GLY A 11 2.46 -12.04 -13.63
N CYS A 12 2.22 -12.83 -12.60
CA CYS A 12 1.15 -13.82 -12.56
C CYS A 12 -0.11 -13.16 -12.01
N LEU A 13 -1.22 -13.19 -12.76
CA LEU A 13 -2.53 -12.74 -12.30
C LEU A 13 -3.13 -13.85 -11.41
N LEU A 14 -2.74 -13.85 -10.13
CA LEU A 14 -3.46 -14.59 -9.11
C LEU A 14 -4.69 -13.78 -8.71
N LEU A 15 -5.82 -14.47 -8.53
CA LEU A 15 -7.05 -13.95 -7.93
C LEU A 15 -6.68 -12.96 -6.82
N CYS A 16 -7.08 -11.68 -6.95
CA CYS A 16 -6.81 -10.70 -5.90
C CYS A 16 -7.46 -11.25 -4.62
N SER A 17 -6.64 -11.81 -3.73
CA SER A 17 -7.08 -12.21 -2.41
C SER A 17 -7.65 -10.96 -1.75
N VAL A 18 -8.80 -11.09 -1.09
CA VAL A 18 -9.39 -9.99 -0.33
C VAL A 18 -8.34 -9.54 0.69
N PHE A 19 -7.66 -8.40 0.44
CA PHE A 19 -6.71 -7.87 1.41
C PHE A 19 -7.50 -7.24 2.53
N SER A 20 -7.32 -7.80 3.72
CA SER A 20 -7.79 -7.21 4.95
C SER A 20 -6.62 -6.50 5.63
N ALA A 21 -6.83 -5.27 6.07
CA ALA A 21 -5.83 -4.54 6.84
C ALA A 21 -5.72 -5.18 8.23
N GLU A 22 -4.49 -5.36 8.71
CA GLU A 22 -4.25 -5.81 10.10
C GLU A 22 -4.66 -4.67 11.03
N VAL A 23 -5.45 -4.99 12.06
CA VAL A 23 -5.76 -4.07 13.15
C VAL A 23 -5.31 -4.65 14.48
N ILE A 24 -4.56 -3.85 15.23
CA ILE A 24 -4.15 -4.14 16.60
C ILE A 24 -4.91 -3.19 17.52
N ILE A 25 -5.79 -3.74 18.34
CA ILE A 25 -6.65 -3.00 19.25
C ILE A 25 -6.12 -3.17 20.67
N ARG A 26 -6.06 -2.09 21.44
CA ARG A 26 -5.68 -2.12 22.85
C ARG A 26 -6.80 -1.54 23.70
N ASP A 27 -7.27 -2.32 24.65
CA ASP A 27 -8.36 -1.99 25.57
C ASP A 27 -7.78 -1.47 26.90
N PHE A 28 -8.33 -0.37 27.41
CA PHE A 28 -7.81 0.36 28.56
C PHE A 28 -8.82 0.46 29.69
N ILE A 29 -8.30 0.58 30.92
CA ILE A 29 -9.13 0.95 32.06
C ILE A 29 -9.11 2.46 32.19
N PRO A 30 -10.28 3.11 32.18
CA PRO A 30 -10.37 4.55 32.34
C PRO A 30 -9.93 5.02 33.74
N ASN A 31 -9.49 6.27 33.85
CA ASN A 31 -9.35 6.95 35.13
C ASN A 31 -10.63 7.73 35.48
N THR A 32 -11.46 7.11 36.31
CA THR A 32 -12.86 7.47 36.47
C THR A 32 -13.13 8.31 37.72
N VAL A 33 -12.40 9.42 37.89
CA VAL A 33 -12.60 10.30 39.06
C VAL A 33 -14.08 10.76 39.11
N GLY A 34 -14.83 10.24 40.09
CA GLY A 34 -16.26 10.52 40.27
C GLY A 34 -17.26 9.61 39.55
N HIS A 35 -16.79 8.58 38.82
CA HIS A 35 -17.62 7.66 38.02
C HIS A 35 -17.29 6.18 38.30
N PRO A 36 -17.67 5.63 39.47
CA PRO A 36 -17.39 4.23 39.80
C PRO A 36 -18.01 3.25 38.78
N GLU A 37 -19.11 3.62 38.13
CA GLU A 37 -19.81 2.83 37.11
C GLU A 37 -18.99 2.62 35.81
N TRP A 38 -17.91 3.37 35.61
CA TRP A 38 -17.02 3.23 34.47
C TRP A 38 -15.92 2.17 34.70
N LEU A 39 -15.78 1.63 35.91
CA LEU A 39 -14.80 0.61 36.23
C LEU A 39 -15.41 -0.78 36.07
N CYS A 40 -14.69 -1.69 35.40
CA CYS A 40 -15.03 -3.11 35.46
C CYS A 40 -14.72 -3.67 36.85
N PRO A 41 -15.62 -4.45 37.49
CA PRO A 41 -15.44 -4.93 38.86
C PRO A 41 -14.18 -5.78 39.08
N SER A 42 -13.75 -6.53 38.06
CA SER A 42 -12.56 -7.37 38.11
C SER A 42 -11.25 -6.64 37.78
N CYS A 43 -11.30 -5.32 37.58
CA CYS A 43 -10.19 -4.54 37.04
C CYS A 43 -9.58 -3.57 38.05
N GLU A 44 -9.98 -3.62 39.32
CA GLU A 44 -9.55 -2.66 40.35
C GLU A 44 -8.04 -2.67 40.58
N GLU A 45 -7.39 -3.83 40.40
CA GLU A 45 -5.95 -4.02 40.60
C GLU A 45 -5.11 -3.49 39.41
N LEU A 46 -5.75 -3.20 38.28
CA LEU A 46 -5.07 -2.78 37.07
C LEU A 46 -4.95 -1.24 37.02
N TYR A 47 -3.97 -0.77 36.24
CA TYR A 47 -3.65 0.65 36.15
C TYR A 47 -4.74 1.43 35.41
N LYS A 48 -5.31 2.42 36.09
CA LYS A 48 -6.31 3.35 35.52
C LYS A 48 -5.61 4.43 34.68
N HIS A 49 -5.83 4.41 33.39
CA HIS A 49 -5.09 5.26 32.46
C HIS A 49 -5.56 6.73 32.51
N PRO A 50 -4.66 7.70 32.77
CA PRO A 50 -5.06 9.09 33.04
C PRO A 50 -5.61 9.86 31.83
N ASP A 51 -5.36 9.34 30.62
CA ASP A 51 -5.88 9.91 29.37
C ASP A 51 -7.25 9.35 28.94
N PHE A 52 -7.74 8.25 29.55
CA PHE A 52 -9.00 7.58 29.16
C PHE A 52 -10.08 7.77 30.23
N GLY A 53 -11.34 7.82 29.79
CA GLY A 53 -12.51 8.00 30.62
C GLY A 53 -12.54 9.35 31.31
N ASN A 54 -12.11 10.40 30.63
CA ASN A 54 -12.38 11.76 31.06
C ASN A 54 -13.43 12.40 30.13
N ALA A 55 -14.22 13.34 30.68
CA ALA A 55 -15.09 14.21 29.89
C ALA A 55 -14.35 15.49 29.44
N THR A 56 -13.00 15.51 29.52
CA THR A 56 -12.23 16.69 29.15
C THR A 56 -12.36 16.89 27.65
N LEU A 57 -12.69 18.12 27.27
CA LEU A 57 -12.76 18.57 25.89
C LEU A 57 -11.59 19.49 25.62
N GLY A 58 -11.03 19.35 24.43
CA GLY A 58 -9.94 20.21 23.99
C GLY A 58 -9.31 19.70 22.72
N ARG A 59 -8.85 20.64 21.89
CA ARG A 59 -7.99 20.32 20.77
C ARG A 59 -6.55 20.20 21.26
N ASP A 60 -5.88 19.19 20.75
CA ASP A 60 -4.43 19.10 20.79
C ASP A 60 -3.90 19.36 19.37
N TYR A 61 -2.73 19.96 19.26
CA TYR A 61 -2.11 20.29 17.99
C TYR A 61 -0.67 19.83 17.99
N HIS A 62 -0.22 19.22 16.89
CA HIS A 62 1.14 18.69 16.77
C HIS A 62 1.53 17.87 18.02
N SER A 63 0.62 16.99 18.43
CA SER A 63 0.75 16.04 19.54
C SER A 63 1.81 14.99 19.24
N VAL A 64 1.99 14.63 17.97
CA VAL A 64 2.96 13.64 17.51
C VAL A 64 4.00 14.21 16.55
N GLN A 65 5.21 13.66 16.57
CA GLN A 65 6.29 14.04 15.66
C GLN A 65 5.94 13.71 14.19
N PRO A 66 6.61 14.34 13.21
CA PRO A 66 6.35 14.07 11.79
C PRO A 66 6.75 12.65 11.34
N GLN A 67 7.57 11.94 12.10
CA GLN A 67 8.03 10.59 11.80
C GLN A 67 7.59 9.59 12.87
N LEU A 68 7.39 8.34 12.46
CA LEU A 68 7.26 7.22 13.38
C LEU A 68 8.59 6.91 14.08
N SER A 69 8.51 6.26 15.24
CA SER A 69 9.66 5.62 15.89
C SER A 69 10.23 4.47 15.05
N ASP A 70 11.39 3.96 15.45
CA ASP A 70 11.97 2.73 14.89
C ASP A 70 11.06 1.50 15.10
N SER A 71 10.19 1.53 16.12
CA SER A 71 9.15 0.51 16.34
C SER A 71 7.89 0.74 15.50
N GLY A 72 7.89 1.74 14.62
CA GLY A 72 6.78 2.09 13.75
C GLY A 72 5.56 2.61 14.51
N LYS A 73 5.74 3.31 15.65
CA LYS A 73 4.69 3.92 16.47
C LYS A 73 4.78 5.45 16.46
N PRO A 74 3.68 6.18 16.72
CA PRO A 74 3.73 7.63 16.84
C PRO A 74 4.62 8.05 18.02
N LEU A 75 5.50 9.02 17.79
CA LEU A 75 6.31 9.62 18.84
C LEU A 75 5.60 10.86 19.39
N TYR A 76 5.38 10.91 20.71
CA TYR A 76 4.84 12.12 21.33
C TYR A 76 5.80 13.30 21.16
N CYS A 77 5.24 14.45 20.81
CA CYS A 77 6.00 15.65 20.53
C CYS A 77 6.13 16.50 21.81
N GLU A 78 7.04 16.18 22.74
CA GLU A 78 7.11 16.80 24.08
C GLU A 78 7.22 18.34 24.10
N SER A 79 7.91 18.95 23.14
CA SER A 79 8.42 20.33 23.23
C SER A 79 7.43 21.47 22.92
N GLY A 80 6.12 21.30 23.14
CA GLY A 80 5.09 22.22 22.65
C GLY A 80 4.36 23.05 23.70
N ARG A 81 4.96 24.15 24.16
CA ARG A 81 4.21 25.28 24.77
C ARG A 81 4.50 26.62 24.09
N ALA A 82 5.43 26.67 23.13
CA ALA A 82 5.84 27.90 22.46
C ALA A 82 5.35 27.90 21.00
N ASN A 83 4.87 29.05 20.54
CA ASN A 83 4.30 29.28 19.19
C ASN A 83 5.23 28.95 18.00
N HIS A 84 6.47 28.51 18.25
CA HIS A 84 7.48 28.18 17.24
C HIS A 84 8.16 26.83 17.48
N ALA A 85 7.68 26.03 18.44
CA ALA A 85 8.19 24.68 18.61
C ALA A 85 7.64 23.77 17.50
N PRO A 86 8.39 22.74 17.07
CA PRO A 86 7.87 21.71 16.16
C PRO A 86 6.71 20.89 16.77
N CYS A 87 6.42 21.13 18.04
CA CYS A 87 5.36 20.52 18.82
C CYS A 87 4.38 21.60 19.28
N GLY A 88 3.10 21.26 19.38
CA GLY A 88 2.03 22.23 19.59
C GLY A 88 1.35 22.09 20.95
N LEU A 89 0.20 22.77 21.09
CA LEU A 89 -0.57 22.85 22.33
C LEU A 89 -1.20 21.51 22.67
N LYS A 90 -1.17 21.14 23.95
CA LYS A 90 -1.77 19.91 24.46
C LYS A 90 -2.62 20.22 25.69
N GLY A 91 -3.92 20.17 25.52
CA GLY A 91 -4.91 20.32 26.58
C GLY A 91 -5.41 18.99 27.15
N THR A 92 -5.40 17.91 26.36
CA THR A 92 -6.13 16.67 26.74
C THR A 92 -5.25 15.43 26.91
N ILE A 93 -3.99 15.47 26.49
CA ILE A 93 -2.98 14.42 26.76
C ILE A 93 -2.18 14.80 28.00
N ARG A 94 -2.19 13.96 29.03
CA ARG A 94 -1.66 14.27 30.37
C ARG A 94 -0.14 14.30 30.43
N SER A 95 0.53 13.39 29.73
CA SER A 95 2.00 13.29 29.75
C SER A 95 2.56 12.48 28.59
N TYR A 96 3.87 12.57 28.39
CA TYR A 96 4.60 11.65 27.52
C TYR A 96 4.44 10.19 27.95
N THR A 97 4.56 9.91 29.25
CA THR A 97 4.47 8.56 29.80
C THR A 97 3.11 7.92 29.52
N SER A 98 2.03 8.69 29.67
CA SER A 98 0.68 8.20 29.38
C SER A 98 0.47 7.99 27.88
N PHE A 99 0.93 8.90 27.02
CA PHE A 99 0.86 8.70 25.57
C PHE A 99 1.62 7.45 25.10
N ARG A 100 2.78 7.15 25.71
CA ARG A 100 3.59 5.96 25.36
C ARG A 100 2.81 4.65 25.51
N TYR A 101 1.79 4.59 26.36
CA TYR A 101 0.99 3.39 26.54
C TYR A 101 -0.10 3.21 25.48
N TRP A 102 -0.48 4.27 24.75
CA TRP A 102 -1.61 4.21 23.81
C TRP A 102 -1.42 3.11 22.77
N PHE A 103 -0.25 3.07 22.10
CA PHE A 103 0.00 2.13 21.01
C PHE A 103 1.06 1.07 21.34
N ASN A 104 1.25 0.79 22.64
CA ASN A 104 2.14 -0.26 23.13
C ASN A 104 1.40 -1.15 24.13
N THR A 105 1.67 -2.45 24.08
CA THR A 105 1.06 -3.41 24.99
C THR A 105 1.88 -3.48 26.26
N ILE A 106 1.27 -3.07 27.37
CA ILE A 106 1.94 -2.92 28.65
C ILE A 106 1.16 -3.73 29.68
N GLU A 107 1.86 -4.69 30.30
CA GLU A 107 1.29 -5.52 31.34
C GLU A 107 0.74 -4.68 32.50
N GLY A 108 -0.46 -5.01 32.96
CA GLY A 108 -1.16 -4.27 34.00
C GLY A 108 -1.83 -2.97 33.56
N VAL A 109 -1.64 -2.51 32.30
CA VAL A 109 -2.20 -1.25 31.78
C VAL A 109 -3.26 -1.49 30.73
N ASN A 110 -3.01 -2.38 29.77
CA ASN A 110 -3.95 -2.67 28.68
C ASN A 110 -3.93 -4.14 28.26
N LYS A 111 -4.94 -4.53 27.47
CA LYS A 111 -5.01 -5.84 26.81
C LYS A 111 -5.01 -5.63 25.30
N GLU A 112 -4.23 -6.44 24.58
CA GLU A 112 -4.12 -6.38 23.11
C GLU A 112 -4.94 -7.48 22.45
N CYS A 113 -5.67 -7.10 21.41
CA CYS A 113 -6.27 -8.02 20.46
C CYS A 113 -5.79 -7.69 19.05
N ARG A 114 -5.59 -8.73 18.24
CA ARG A 114 -5.29 -8.61 16.80
C ARG A 114 -6.45 -9.17 16.01
N SER A 115 -6.82 -8.46 14.97
CA SER A 115 -7.91 -8.82 14.08
C SER A 115 -7.61 -8.25 12.70
N ASN A 116 -8.56 -8.40 11.80
CA ASN A 116 -8.48 -7.88 10.45
C ASN A 116 -9.76 -7.12 10.13
N ILE A 117 -9.62 -6.02 9.39
CA ILE A 117 -10.74 -5.26 8.85
C ILE A 117 -10.69 -5.28 7.34
N ASN A 118 -11.85 -5.32 6.68
CA ASN A 118 -11.91 -5.04 5.26
C ASN A 118 -11.86 -3.51 5.08
N ALA A 119 -10.67 -2.98 4.76
CA ALA A 119 -10.47 -1.55 4.54
C ALA A 119 -10.86 -1.11 3.12
N PHE A 120 -11.17 -2.04 2.22
CA PHE A 120 -11.56 -1.75 0.85
C PHE A 120 -12.99 -2.23 0.60
N GLU A 121 -13.90 -1.28 0.42
CA GLU A 121 -15.30 -1.56 0.12
C GLU A 121 -15.68 -0.82 -1.17
N SER A 122 -16.31 -1.56 -2.10
CA SER A 122 -16.79 -1.03 -3.37
C SER A 122 -15.73 -0.29 -4.20
N GLY A 123 -14.47 -0.74 -4.13
CA GLY A 123 -13.35 -0.15 -4.88
C GLY A 123 -12.79 1.14 -4.29
N SER A 124 -13.16 1.49 -3.05
CA SER A 124 -12.62 2.64 -2.33
C SER A 124 -12.02 2.20 -1.00
N TRP A 125 -10.96 2.89 -0.58
CA TRP A 125 -10.37 2.68 0.73
C TRP A 125 -11.22 3.41 1.77
N ASN A 126 -11.91 2.67 2.64
CA ASN A 126 -12.85 3.21 3.62
C ASN A 126 -12.72 2.48 4.96
N ILE A 127 -12.45 3.24 6.02
CA ILE A 127 -12.32 2.73 7.38
C ILE A 127 -13.16 3.59 8.31
N THR A 128 -13.99 2.95 9.12
CA THR A 128 -14.93 3.57 10.05
C THR A 128 -14.78 3.00 11.45
N THR A 129 -15.34 3.70 12.43
CA THR A 129 -15.42 3.20 13.81
C THR A 129 -16.14 1.85 13.90
N ASN A 130 -17.21 1.65 13.13
CA ASN A 130 -17.98 0.41 13.17
C ASN A 130 -17.17 -0.80 12.70
N GLN A 131 -16.29 -0.64 11.70
CA GLN A 131 -15.37 -1.71 11.29
C GLN A 131 -14.39 -2.07 12.41
N ILE A 132 -13.84 -1.08 13.13
CA ILE A 132 -12.94 -1.32 14.27
C ILE A 132 -13.69 -2.02 15.41
N LEU A 133 -14.89 -1.57 15.75
CA LEU A 133 -15.72 -2.21 16.79
C LEU A 133 -16.13 -3.64 16.40
N ALA A 134 -16.46 -3.88 15.13
CA ALA A 134 -16.72 -5.24 14.64
C ALA A 134 -15.49 -6.14 14.77
N ALA A 135 -14.30 -5.61 14.47
CA ALA A 135 -13.04 -6.33 14.68
C ALA A 135 -12.77 -6.63 16.17
N LEU A 136 -13.14 -5.70 17.06
CA LEU A 136 -13.08 -5.86 18.51
C LEU A 136 -14.02 -6.97 18.99
N HIS A 137 -15.25 -7.06 18.46
CA HIS A 137 -16.20 -8.13 18.80
C HIS A 137 -15.71 -9.53 18.38
N ASN A 138 -14.84 -9.62 17.39
CA ASN A 138 -14.24 -10.87 16.93
C ASN A 138 -13.03 -11.31 17.78
N CYS A 139 -12.59 -10.49 18.73
CA CYS A 139 -11.53 -10.84 19.65
C CYS A 139 -11.95 -11.98 20.58
N LEU A 140 -10.99 -12.82 20.97
CA LEU A 140 -11.20 -13.76 22.07
C LEU A 140 -11.54 -12.98 23.33
N SER A 141 -12.51 -13.46 24.11
CA SER A 141 -12.97 -12.80 25.33
C SER A 141 -11.86 -12.62 26.38
N SER A 142 -10.81 -13.44 26.34
CA SER A 142 -9.62 -13.32 27.20
C SER A 142 -8.61 -12.27 26.74
N SER A 143 -8.73 -11.78 25.50
CA SER A 143 -7.82 -10.78 24.90
C SER A 143 -8.25 -9.34 25.16
N LEU A 144 -9.40 -9.13 25.80
CA LEU A 144 -9.95 -7.82 26.14
C LEU A 144 -10.32 -7.79 27.61
N LEU A 145 -10.52 -6.59 28.17
CA LEU A 145 -11.03 -6.44 29.51
C LEU A 145 -12.55 -6.72 29.50
N PRO A 146 -13.13 -7.22 30.61
CA PRO A 146 -14.57 -7.26 30.75
C PRO A 146 -15.20 -5.88 30.55
N LEU A 147 -16.45 -5.82 30.11
CA LEU A 147 -17.18 -4.55 30.04
C LEU A 147 -17.35 -3.99 31.45
N SER A 148 -17.23 -2.67 31.60
CA SER A 148 -17.73 -1.99 32.80
C SER A 148 -19.26 -1.89 32.77
N PRO A 149 -19.94 -1.64 33.90
CA PRO A 149 -21.38 -1.38 33.90
C PRO A 149 -21.82 -0.29 32.91
N TYR A 150 -20.97 0.72 32.70
CA TYR A 150 -21.21 1.74 31.69
C TYR A 150 -21.08 1.23 30.26
N GLU A 151 -20.03 0.48 29.94
CA GLU A 151 -19.86 -0.13 28.62
C GLU A 151 -20.96 -1.16 28.31
N GLU A 152 -21.46 -1.88 29.32
CA GLU A 152 -22.64 -2.75 29.22
C GLU A 152 -23.90 -1.95 28.85
N LEU A 153 -24.11 -0.78 29.48
CA LEU A 153 -25.22 0.13 29.15
C LEU A 153 -25.12 0.64 27.71
N GLN A 154 -23.91 0.92 27.23
CA GLN A 154 -23.66 1.35 25.85
C GLN A 154 -23.72 0.18 24.84
N GLY A 155 -23.58 -1.06 25.32
CA GLY A 155 -23.49 -2.26 24.49
C GLY A 155 -22.19 -2.37 23.69
N ARG A 156 -21.12 -1.64 24.06
CA ARG A 156 -19.83 -1.64 23.35
C ARG A 156 -18.68 -1.13 24.22
N LYS A 157 -17.45 -1.32 23.71
CA LYS A 157 -16.23 -0.75 24.29
C LYS A 157 -16.08 0.74 23.97
N GLU A 158 -15.65 1.50 24.96
CA GLU A 158 -15.49 2.96 24.85
C GLU A 158 -14.02 3.41 24.95
N TRP A 159 -13.18 2.68 25.69
CA TRP A 159 -11.79 3.10 25.96
C TRP A 159 -10.76 2.19 25.29
N TRP A 160 -10.40 2.54 24.07
CA TRP A 160 -9.50 1.72 23.27
C TRP A 160 -8.64 2.56 22.33
N THR A 161 -7.59 1.92 21.82
CA THR A 161 -6.83 2.42 20.67
C THR A 161 -6.80 1.37 19.59
N ALA A 162 -6.66 1.81 18.34
CA ALA A 162 -6.46 0.94 17.19
C ALA A 162 -5.23 1.40 16.41
N GLU A 163 -4.41 0.44 16.04
CA GLU A 163 -3.31 0.58 15.09
C GLU A 163 -3.64 -0.27 13.87
N ILE A 164 -3.81 0.37 12.72
CA ILE A 164 -4.15 -0.28 11.46
C ILE A 164 -2.95 -0.20 10.54
N THR A 165 -2.54 -1.32 9.97
CA THR A 165 -1.47 -1.41 8.98
C THR A 165 -2.02 -1.91 7.65
N ASP A 166 -1.74 -1.17 6.59
CA ASP A 166 -2.22 -1.45 5.23
C ASP A 166 -1.20 -0.97 4.18
N GLU A 167 -1.48 -1.23 2.91
CA GLU A 167 -0.70 -0.76 1.76
C GLU A 167 -1.60 -0.11 0.72
N ILE A 168 -1.14 1.00 0.11
CA ILE A 168 -1.91 1.72 -0.92
C ILE A 168 -1.06 1.95 -2.17
N LEU A 169 -1.69 1.85 -3.34
CA LEU A 169 -1.10 2.23 -4.63
C LEU A 169 -1.34 3.73 -4.88
N ILE A 170 -0.30 4.46 -5.31
CA ILE A 170 -0.39 5.88 -5.68
C ILE A 170 -0.34 6.03 -7.20
N GLN A 171 -1.40 6.56 -7.80
CA GLN A 171 -1.57 6.87 -9.22
C GLN A 171 -1.50 8.38 -9.52
N GLY A 172 -1.57 9.23 -8.49
CA GLY A 172 -1.27 10.67 -8.57
C GLY A 172 -2.48 11.60 -8.49
N ASN A 173 -3.69 11.07 -8.33
CA ASN A 173 -4.93 11.85 -8.15
C ASN A 173 -5.64 11.51 -6.82
N GLU A 174 -5.00 10.76 -5.94
CA GLU A 174 -5.62 10.30 -4.70
C GLU A 174 -5.81 11.44 -3.71
N VAL A 175 -6.94 11.38 -3.03
CA VAL A 175 -7.30 12.30 -1.97
C VAL A 175 -7.70 11.49 -0.75
N LEU A 176 -7.01 11.74 0.35
CA LEU A 176 -7.33 11.17 1.64
C LEU A 176 -8.15 12.17 2.44
N ASP A 177 -9.37 11.78 2.79
CA ASP A 177 -10.34 12.53 3.58
C ASP A 177 -10.53 11.83 4.93
N VAL A 178 -10.30 12.55 6.04
CA VAL A 178 -10.39 12.01 7.39
C VAL A 178 -11.29 12.90 8.25
N ARG A 179 -12.16 12.27 9.04
CA ARG A 179 -13.00 12.93 10.03
C ARG A 179 -12.91 12.19 11.37
N SER A 180 -12.76 12.92 12.47
CA SER A 180 -12.84 12.30 13.80
C SER A 180 -13.25 13.25 14.93
N THR A 181 -13.96 12.74 15.93
CA THR A 181 -14.16 13.37 17.24
C THR A 181 -13.06 13.04 18.26
N GLY A 182 -12.19 12.08 17.94
CA GLY A 182 -11.06 11.66 18.76
C GLY A 182 -9.71 11.87 18.08
N ASP A 183 -8.67 11.23 18.64
CA ASP A 183 -7.34 11.30 18.07
C ASP A 183 -7.20 10.35 16.88
N ILE A 184 -6.69 10.87 15.76
CA ILE A 184 -6.23 10.10 14.62
C ILE A 184 -4.92 10.64 14.05
N PHE A 185 -3.99 9.72 13.81
CA PHE A 185 -2.71 9.98 13.16
C PHE A 185 -2.55 9.06 11.96
N VAL A 186 -2.37 9.62 10.76
CA VAL A 186 -2.12 8.84 9.54
C VAL A 186 -0.69 9.06 9.09
N PHE A 187 0.02 7.97 8.83
CA PHE A 187 1.38 7.96 8.33
C PHE A 187 1.47 7.17 7.03
N ILE A 188 2.11 7.74 6.01
CA ILE A 188 2.42 7.06 4.76
C ILE A 188 3.94 7.02 4.63
N ASN A 189 4.49 5.81 4.44
CA ASN A 189 5.94 5.58 4.38
C ASN A 189 6.68 6.17 5.59
N GLY A 190 6.09 6.00 6.78
CA GLY A 190 6.63 6.50 8.05
C GLY A 190 6.55 8.02 8.26
N LYS A 191 6.00 8.79 7.32
CA LYS A 191 5.80 10.24 7.43
C LYS A 191 4.34 10.56 7.71
N LYS A 192 4.10 11.44 8.69
CA LYS A 192 2.77 11.92 9.04
C LYS A 192 2.16 12.74 7.90
N VAL A 193 0.93 12.39 7.53
CA VAL A 193 0.17 13.11 6.48
C VAL A 193 -1.08 13.79 7.02
N ILE A 194 -1.72 13.22 8.05
CA ILE A 194 -2.89 13.78 8.72
C ILE A 194 -2.70 13.64 10.24
N GLU A 195 -3.15 14.68 10.96
CA GLU A 195 -3.27 14.67 12.41
C GLU A 195 -4.54 15.42 12.83
N ILE A 196 -5.47 14.69 13.43
CA ILE A 196 -6.56 15.26 14.22
C ILE A 196 -6.31 14.79 15.66
N SER A 197 -6.15 15.71 16.60
CA SER A 197 -5.82 15.36 17.97
C SER A 197 -6.65 16.15 18.97
N GLY A 198 -6.91 15.51 20.11
CA GLY A 198 -7.80 15.99 21.14
C GLY A 198 -9.13 15.24 21.18
N THR A 199 -9.95 15.63 22.13
CA THR A 199 -11.29 15.10 22.38
C THR A 199 -12.30 16.19 22.08
N LEU A 200 -13.13 15.97 21.05
CA LEU A 200 -14.00 16.98 20.45
C LEU A 200 -15.47 16.56 20.56
N ASP A 201 -16.38 17.53 20.71
CA ASP A 201 -17.82 17.28 20.62
C ASP A 201 -18.29 17.12 19.17
N GLU A 202 -17.65 17.83 18.25
CA GLU A 202 -17.96 17.79 16.83
C GLU A 202 -16.77 17.21 16.04
N PRO A 203 -17.02 16.38 15.01
CA PRO A 203 -15.94 15.82 14.21
C PRO A 203 -15.11 16.92 13.54
N ALA A 204 -13.81 16.96 13.81
CA ALA A 204 -12.87 17.70 12.98
C ALA A 204 -12.64 16.92 11.68
N ALA A 205 -12.26 17.64 10.62
CA ALA A 205 -11.96 17.06 9.32
C ALA A 205 -10.61 17.57 8.83
N ASP A 206 -9.87 16.71 8.16
CA ASP A 206 -8.64 17.04 7.44
C ASP A 206 -8.62 16.30 6.10
N ARG A 207 -7.94 16.91 5.12
CA ARG A 207 -7.92 16.44 3.74
C ARG A 207 -6.56 16.69 3.12
N VAL A 208 -5.98 15.66 2.53
CA VAL A 208 -4.67 15.76 1.86
C VAL A 208 -4.73 15.14 0.46
N ARG A 209 -4.16 15.83 -0.52
CA ARG A 209 -3.89 15.27 -1.85
C ARG A 209 -2.56 14.51 -1.78
N LEU A 210 -2.57 13.22 -2.10
CA LEU A 210 -1.35 12.40 -1.95
C LEU A 210 -0.27 12.76 -2.97
N SER A 211 -0.63 13.38 -4.09
CA SER A 211 0.33 13.92 -5.06
C SER A 211 1.13 15.12 -4.56
N GLU A 212 0.72 15.76 -3.46
CA GLU A 212 1.48 16.84 -2.81
C GLU A 212 2.47 16.30 -1.77
N GLN A 213 2.28 15.05 -1.34
CA GLN A 213 3.25 14.32 -0.55
C GLN A 213 4.30 13.80 -1.53
N SER A 214 5.60 13.89 -1.22
CA SER A 214 6.70 13.51 -2.14
C SER A 214 6.77 11.99 -2.44
N LEU A 215 5.67 11.40 -2.89
CA LEU A 215 5.40 10.04 -3.27
C LEU A 215 5.54 9.94 -4.80
N ARG A 216 5.95 8.77 -5.28
CA ARG A 216 6.13 8.49 -6.70
C ARG A 216 4.91 7.72 -7.21
N PHE A 217 4.43 8.09 -8.39
CA PHE A 217 3.31 7.40 -9.03
C PHE A 217 3.71 5.98 -9.46
N GLY A 218 2.74 5.07 -9.44
CA GLY A 218 2.91 3.63 -9.72
C GLY A 218 3.56 2.84 -8.58
N MET A 219 3.83 3.46 -7.42
CA MET A 219 4.46 2.80 -6.28
C MET A 219 3.44 2.45 -5.19
N ILE A 220 3.69 1.34 -4.51
CA ILE A 220 2.96 0.91 -3.32
C ILE A 220 3.66 1.48 -2.09
N TYR A 221 2.90 2.05 -1.16
CA TYR A 221 3.42 2.60 0.08
C TYR A 221 2.74 1.98 1.30
N PRO A 222 3.51 1.67 2.36
CA PRO A 222 2.93 1.23 3.62
C PRO A 222 2.22 2.40 4.30
N VAL A 223 1.06 2.11 4.87
CA VAL A 223 0.22 3.05 5.59
C VAL A 223 0.02 2.55 7.01
N LYS A 224 0.12 3.46 7.96
CA LYS A 224 -0.25 3.21 9.36
C LYS A 224 -1.21 4.26 9.85
N ILE A 225 -2.32 3.81 10.42
CA ILE A 225 -3.34 4.66 11.02
C ILE A 225 -3.41 4.33 12.50
N PHE A 226 -3.44 5.37 13.33
CA PHE A 226 -3.54 5.25 14.77
C PHE A 226 -4.76 6.01 15.23
N VAL A 227 -5.68 5.35 15.93
CA VAL A 227 -6.93 5.94 16.43
C VAL A 227 -7.01 5.73 17.93
N ALA A 228 -7.49 6.72 18.69
CA ALA A 228 -7.76 6.58 20.11
C ALA A 228 -9.18 7.06 20.48
N SER A 229 -9.95 6.16 21.10
CA SER A 229 -11.22 6.47 21.76
C SER A 229 -10.97 6.67 23.25
N ARG A 230 -10.88 7.93 23.68
CA ARG A 230 -10.47 8.28 25.05
C ARG A 230 -11.58 8.81 25.93
N ARG A 231 -12.65 9.32 25.33
CA ARG A 231 -13.79 9.89 26.07
C ARG A 231 -14.64 8.76 26.63
N ALA A 232 -15.54 9.12 27.55
CA ALA A 232 -16.69 8.28 27.89
C ALA A 232 -17.78 8.29 26.80
N PHE A 233 -17.53 8.96 25.67
CA PHE A 233 -18.45 9.03 24.55
C PHE A 233 -17.83 8.36 23.34
N PRO A 234 -18.67 7.82 22.44
CA PRO A 234 -18.21 7.09 21.29
C PRO A 234 -17.35 7.97 20.40
N VAL A 235 -16.19 7.46 19.99
CA VAL A 235 -15.46 8.09 18.89
C VAL A 235 -16.28 7.96 17.61
N GLU A 236 -16.44 9.07 16.90
CA GLU A 236 -16.89 9.06 15.52
C GLU A 236 -15.64 9.22 14.67
N PHE A 237 -15.35 8.24 13.84
CA PHE A 237 -14.21 8.24 12.94
C PHE A 237 -14.60 7.66 11.59
N SER A 238 -14.20 8.37 10.53
CA SER A 238 -14.18 7.87 9.16
C SER A 238 -12.93 8.33 8.42
N LEU A 239 -12.35 7.43 7.65
CA LEU A 239 -11.30 7.70 6.67
C LEU A 239 -11.79 7.17 5.32
N SER A 240 -11.69 8.00 4.30
CA SER A 240 -12.04 7.62 2.93
C SER A 240 -10.98 8.10 1.95
N SER A 241 -10.66 7.28 0.95
CA SER A 241 -9.81 7.65 -0.16
C SER A 241 -10.24 6.93 -1.44
N ASN A 242 -9.95 7.54 -2.58
CA ASN A 242 -10.02 6.91 -3.91
C ASN A 242 -8.73 6.14 -4.26
N CYS A 243 -7.85 5.87 -3.28
CA CYS A 243 -6.75 4.93 -3.45
C CYS A 243 -7.28 3.57 -3.90
N GLU A 244 -6.64 2.99 -4.92
CA GLU A 244 -6.91 1.62 -5.31
C GLU A 244 -6.20 0.66 -4.36
N GLN A 245 -6.87 -0.47 -4.11
CA GLN A 245 -6.25 -1.59 -3.42
C GLN A 245 -5.11 -2.09 -4.30
N PRO A 246 -3.88 -2.26 -3.76
CA PRO A 246 -2.90 -3.05 -4.47
C PRO A 246 -3.49 -4.44 -4.61
N CYS A 247 -4.01 -4.78 -5.79
CA CYS A 247 -4.06 -6.18 -6.15
C CYS A 247 -2.62 -6.66 -6.01
N ALA A 248 -2.37 -7.68 -5.19
CA ALA A 248 -1.05 -8.28 -5.16
C ALA A 248 -0.75 -8.82 -6.57
N MET A 249 -0.17 -7.95 -7.39
CA MET A 249 0.96 -8.35 -8.19
C MET A 249 2.03 -8.73 -7.18
N HIS A 250 1.91 -9.96 -6.65
CA HIS A 250 3.01 -10.60 -5.94
C HIS A 250 4.22 -10.38 -6.82
N SER A 251 5.15 -9.59 -6.30
CA SER A 251 6.45 -9.22 -6.85
C SER A 251 6.57 -9.55 -8.34
N PHE A 252 6.70 -8.53 -9.19
CA PHE A 252 7.47 -8.77 -10.39
C PHE A 252 8.79 -9.44 -9.95
N GLN A 253 8.95 -10.71 -10.27
CA GLN A 253 10.21 -11.40 -10.06
C GLN A 253 11.02 -11.06 -11.29
N GLU A 254 12.26 -10.57 -11.11
CA GLU A 254 13.17 -10.45 -12.25
C GLU A 254 13.40 -11.87 -12.75
N VAL A 255 12.73 -12.22 -13.84
CA VAL A 255 12.77 -13.58 -14.37
C VAL A 255 13.92 -13.76 -15.36
N PHE A 256 14.45 -12.65 -15.86
CA PHE A 256 15.58 -12.68 -16.76
C PHE A 256 16.40 -11.38 -16.68
N ARG A 257 17.70 -11.54 -16.45
CA ARG A 257 18.71 -10.49 -16.58
C ARG A 257 19.59 -10.83 -17.76
N LEU A 258 19.64 -9.95 -18.77
CA LEU A 258 20.67 -10.04 -19.80
C LEU A 258 22.02 -9.72 -19.15
N ASP A 259 22.87 -10.73 -18.99
CA ASP A 259 24.28 -10.56 -18.62
C ASP A 259 25.17 -10.59 -19.88
N GLU A 260 26.39 -10.10 -19.76
CA GLU A 260 27.35 -10.05 -20.88
C GLU A 260 27.79 -11.44 -21.38
N ASN A 261 27.41 -12.52 -20.67
CA ASN A 261 27.91 -13.87 -20.87
C ASN A 261 26.90 -14.81 -21.56
N THR A 262 25.69 -14.33 -21.87
CA THR A 262 24.70 -15.17 -22.56
C THR A 262 25.02 -15.23 -24.06
N PRO A 263 25.29 -16.44 -24.62
CA PRO A 263 25.60 -16.59 -26.04
C PRO A 263 24.34 -16.34 -26.87
N ASN A 264 24.28 -15.18 -27.52
CA ASN A 264 23.22 -14.80 -28.44
C ASN A 264 23.73 -14.85 -29.88
N ASP A 265 22.86 -15.19 -30.84
CA ASP A 265 23.15 -15.23 -32.29
C ASP A 265 23.41 -13.84 -32.92
N GLY A 266 23.50 -12.80 -32.10
CA GLY A 266 24.04 -11.48 -32.41
C GLY A 266 24.83 -10.94 -31.22
N GLN A 267 25.91 -10.20 -31.49
CA GLN A 267 26.77 -9.64 -30.44
C GLN A 267 26.11 -8.38 -29.87
N LEU A 268 25.65 -8.47 -28.62
CA LEU A 268 25.40 -7.29 -27.79
C LEU A 268 26.77 -6.71 -27.45
N SER A 269 27.08 -5.55 -28.01
CA SER A 269 28.32 -4.83 -27.72
C SER A 269 28.00 -3.66 -26.79
N ALA A 270 28.76 -3.52 -25.71
CA ALA A 270 28.70 -2.34 -24.86
C ALA A 270 29.25 -1.12 -25.64
N TYR A 271 28.55 0.01 -25.58
CA TYR A 271 29.03 1.30 -26.11
C TYR A 271 28.87 2.38 -25.02
N GLU A 272 29.57 3.49 -25.17
CA GLU A 272 29.42 4.63 -24.25
C GLU A 272 27.96 5.11 -24.22
N GLY A 273 27.26 4.77 -23.13
CA GLY A 273 25.87 5.17 -22.89
C GLY A 273 24.81 4.07 -23.05
N GLY A 274 25.16 2.82 -23.36
CA GLY A 274 24.18 1.72 -23.39
C GLY A 274 24.61 0.49 -24.16
N TRP A 275 23.62 -0.32 -24.53
CA TRP A 275 23.80 -1.53 -25.32
C TRP A 275 23.58 -1.24 -26.80
N LYS A 276 24.51 -1.70 -27.66
CA LYS A 276 24.34 -1.67 -29.12
C LYS A 276 24.25 -3.11 -29.62
N TYR A 277 23.09 -3.47 -30.14
CA TYR A 277 22.91 -4.72 -30.87
C TYR A 277 23.46 -4.54 -32.28
N GLN A 278 24.50 -5.29 -32.63
CA GLN A 278 25.15 -5.16 -33.93
C GLN A 278 24.48 -6.09 -34.96
N PHE A 279 23.79 -5.49 -35.93
CA PHE A 279 23.10 -6.20 -36.99
C PHE A 279 24.10 -6.81 -37.99
N PHE A 280 23.91 -8.09 -38.33
CA PHE A 280 24.63 -8.73 -39.43
C PHE A 280 23.74 -8.80 -40.68
N SER A 281 24.17 -8.11 -41.75
CA SER A 281 23.50 -8.18 -43.06
C SER A 281 23.46 -9.62 -43.59
N GLY A 282 22.31 -10.04 -44.09
CA GLY A 282 22.09 -11.39 -44.64
C GLY A 282 21.82 -12.49 -43.59
N ARG A 283 21.70 -12.15 -42.30
CA ARG A 283 21.29 -13.08 -41.23
C ARG A 283 19.96 -12.69 -40.61
N MET A 284 19.24 -13.69 -40.09
CA MET A 284 18.08 -13.44 -39.24
C MET A 284 18.58 -12.95 -37.89
N ASN A 285 18.46 -11.66 -37.63
CA ASN A 285 18.87 -11.05 -36.37
C ASN A 285 17.69 -11.14 -35.41
N MET A 286 17.81 -12.00 -34.39
CA MET A 286 16.75 -12.25 -33.41
C MET A 286 17.32 -12.13 -32.01
N LEU A 287 16.63 -11.40 -31.14
CA LEU A 287 16.78 -11.54 -29.69
C LEU A 287 15.72 -12.55 -29.26
N LEU A 288 16.15 -13.79 -29.03
CA LEU A 288 15.29 -14.84 -28.54
C LEU A 288 15.33 -14.83 -27.02
N PHE A 289 14.17 -14.69 -26.38
CA PHE A 289 14.03 -14.87 -24.94
C PHE A 289 13.33 -16.21 -24.72
N ASP A 290 14.06 -17.23 -24.28
CA ASP A 290 13.46 -18.51 -23.88
C ASP A 290 13.15 -18.43 -22.38
N TYR A 291 11.89 -18.18 -22.04
CA TYR A 291 11.43 -18.21 -20.66
C TYR A 291 10.17 -19.07 -20.53
N ARG A 292 10.21 -20.06 -19.63
CA ARG A 292 9.14 -21.05 -19.46
C ARG A 292 8.05 -20.51 -18.54
N VAL A 293 6.87 -20.28 -19.09
CA VAL A 293 5.67 -19.92 -18.32
C VAL A 293 4.74 -21.14 -18.23
N PRO A 294 4.32 -21.58 -17.03
CA PRO A 294 3.35 -22.66 -16.91
C PRO A 294 2.00 -22.28 -17.55
N ALA A 295 1.51 -23.10 -18.49
CA ALA A 295 0.31 -22.83 -19.29
C ALA A 295 -1.04 -22.76 -18.52
N ARG A 296 -1.03 -22.85 -17.19
CA ARG A 296 -2.25 -22.84 -16.35
C ARG A 296 -2.56 -21.48 -15.73
N LEU A 297 -1.80 -20.44 -16.05
CA LEU A 297 -1.91 -19.12 -15.41
C LEU A 297 -2.00 -18.02 -16.46
N SER A 298 -2.85 -17.02 -16.21
CA SER A 298 -2.85 -15.76 -16.96
C SER A 298 -1.59 -14.97 -16.63
N TRP A 299 -0.91 -14.47 -17.65
CA TRP A 299 0.38 -13.78 -17.51
C TRP A 299 0.30 -12.37 -18.11
N MET A 300 1.05 -11.44 -17.51
CA MET A 300 1.25 -10.08 -18.00
C MET A 300 2.74 -9.83 -18.20
N LEU A 301 3.13 -9.34 -19.38
CA LEU A 301 4.52 -8.98 -19.69
C LEU A 301 4.66 -7.45 -19.62
N HIS A 302 5.52 -6.96 -18.72
CA HIS A 302 5.89 -5.56 -18.66
C HIS A 302 7.36 -5.38 -19.05
N ALA A 303 7.61 -4.66 -20.15
CA ALA A 303 8.95 -4.39 -20.64
C ALA A 303 9.25 -2.88 -20.55
N GLN A 304 10.22 -2.50 -19.72
CA GLN A 304 10.66 -1.10 -19.57
C GLN A 304 12.03 -0.90 -20.21
N PHE A 305 12.08 -0.14 -21.29
CA PHE A 305 13.33 0.19 -21.98
C PHE A 305 13.81 1.57 -21.52
N HIS A 306 14.94 1.62 -20.79
CA HIS A 306 15.51 2.91 -20.36
C HIS A 306 16.17 3.66 -21.54
N PHE A 307 16.91 2.96 -22.40
CA PHE A 307 17.40 3.44 -23.68
C PHE A 307 17.60 2.25 -24.63
N LEU A 308 16.80 2.14 -25.70
CA LEU A 308 16.98 1.12 -26.73
C LEU A 308 17.11 1.81 -28.09
N SER A 309 18.35 1.91 -28.60
CA SER A 309 18.58 2.26 -30.00
C SER A 309 18.68 0.96 -30.79
N VAL A 310 17.53 0.39 -31.12
CA VAL A 310 17.43 -0.74 -32.05
C VAL A 310 17.18 -0.18 -33.44
N PRO A 311 17.95 -0.58 -34.46
CA PRO A 311 17.60 -0.27 -35.83
C PRO A 311 16.24 -0.92 -36.13
N THR A 312 15.24 -0.09 -36.44
CA THR A 312 13.92 -0.54 -36.86
C THR A 312 13.97 -1.08 -38.29
N PRO A 313 13.25 -2.18 -38.60
CA PRO A 313 12.36 -2.94 -37.71
C PRO A 313 13.12 -3.99 -36.87
N PHE A 314 12.68 -4.20 -35.63
CA PHE A 314 13.11 -5.33 -34.80
C PHE A 314 11.90 -6.16 -34.37
N ARG A 315 12.12 -7.43 -34.04
CA ARG A 315 11.08 -8.40 -33.66
C ARG A 315 11.39 -8.97 -32.29
N ILE A 316 10.38 -9.06 -31.43
CA ILE A 316 10.42 -9.84 -30.20
C ILE A 316 9.50 -11.04 -30.42
N LEU A 317 10.04 -12.25 -30.26
CA LEU A 317 9.32 -13.50 -30.37
C LEU A 317 9.14 -14.08 -28.97
N LEU A 318 7.91 -14.26 -28.53
CA LEU A 318 7.58 -14.96 -27.28
C LEU A 318 7.02 -16.33 -27.63
N MET A 319 7.66 -17.39 -27.15
CA MET A 319 7.27 -18.76 -27.46
C MET A 319 6.97 -19.55 -26.19
N ALA A 320 6.00 -20.46 -26.22
CA ALA A 320 5.74 -21.42 -25.15
C ALA A 320 6.46 -22.75 -25.45
N PHE A 321 7.24 -23.31 -24.52
CA PHE A 321 7.98 -24.57 -24.77
C PHE A 321 8.06 -25.59 -23.62
N GLY A 322 8.05 -26.87 -24.02
CA GLY A 322 8.38 -28.09 -23.25
C GLY A 322 9.58 -28.86 -23.84
N PRO A 323 10.03 -29.96 -23.20
CA PRO A 323 11.35 -30.53 -23.42
C PRO A 323 11.36 -31.54 -24.57
N ASN A 324 11.47 -31.07 -25.82
CA ASN A 324 12.04 -31.82 -26.95
C ASN A 324 12.02 -30.95 -28.23
N TYR A 325 13.15 -30.34 -28.54
CA TYR A 325 13.35 -29.58 -29.78
C TYR A 325 13.77 -30.50 -30.92
N SER A 326 12.79 -31.15 -31.55
CA SER A 326 12.79 -31.46 -32.99
C SER A 326 11.41 -32.02 -33.33
N SER A 327 10.72 -31.37 -34.28
CA SER A 327 9.40 -31.71 -34.86
C SER A 327 8.11 -31.23 -34.16
N TYR A 328 8.09 -30.93 -32.85
CA TYR A 328 6.83 -30.57 -32.14
C TYR A 328 6.67 -29.09 -31.75
N ALA A 329 7.60 -28.24 -32.16
CA ALA A 329 7.66 -26.80 -31.87
C ALA A 329 6.69 -25.93 -32.69
N GLN A 330 5.49 -26.43 -32.96
CA GLN A 330 4.48 -25.75 -33.77
C GLN A 330 3.39 -25.10 -32.90
N SER A 331 3.62 -24.77 -31.63
CA SER A 331 2.51 -24.38 -30.74
C SER A 331 2.53 -22.90 -30.41
N ARG A 332 2.00 -22.08 -31.32
CA ARG A 332 1.66 -20.64 -31.19
C ARG A 332 2.75 -19.68 -30.70
N TYR A 333 2.89 -18.53 -31.34
CA TYR A 333 3.83 -17.50 -30.90
C TYR A 333 3.22 -16.10 -31.00
N ILE A 334 3.71 -15.21 -30.14
CA ILE A 334 3.36 -13.79 -30.19
C ILE A 334 4.53 -13.03 -30.81
N GLU A 335 4.23 -12.29 -31.89
CA GLU A 335 5.17 -11.39 -32.55
C GLU A 335 4.84 -9.94 -32.18
N MET A 336 5.78 -9.24 -31.56
CA MET A 336 5.66 -7.80 -31.33
C MET A 336 6.54 -7.06 -32.34
N ARG A 337 5.95 -6.17 -33.13
CA ARG A 337 6.64 -5.26 -34.06
C ARG A 337 6.48 -3.83 -33.61
N ILE A 338 7.60 -3.14 -33.43
CA ILE A 338 7.60 -1.68 -33.28
C ILE A 338 7.87 -1.06 -34.65
N LEU A 339 6.85 -0.45 -35.22
CA LEU A 339 6.94 0.24 -36.49
C LEU A 339 7.28 1.71 -36.27
N ARG A 340 8.09 2.24 -37.18
CA ARG A 340 8.29 3.68 -37.33
C ARG A 340 7.52 4.08 -38.58
N GLN A 341 6.51 4.96 -38.49
CA GLN A 341 6.06 5.97 -39.49
C GLN A 341 4.63 6.47 -39.17
N PRO A 342 4.28 7.74 -39.45
CA PRO A 342 4.88 8.99 -38.94
C PRO A 342 4.83 9.12 -37.40
N TYR A 343 4.20 8.18 -36.69
CA TYR A 343 4.26 8.01 -35.23
C TYR A 343 4.79 6.60 -34.92
N PRO A 344 5.43 6.35 -33.77
CA PRO A 344 5.75 4.99 -33.37
C PRO A 344 4.43 4.21 -33.22
N ALA A 345 4.41 2.95 -33.61
CA ALA A 345 3.25 2.09 -33.42
C ALA A 345 3.70 0.71 -32.91
N LEU A 346 2.98 0.17 -31.94
CA LEU A 346 3.15 -1.20 -31.50
C LEU A 346 2.13 -2.07 -32.23
N GLN A 347 2.62 -3.08 -32.93
CA GLN A 347 1.81 -4.15 -33.50
C GLN A 347 2.09 -5.43 -32.73
N ILE A 348 1.03 -6.12 -32.33
CA ILE A 348 1.12 -7.40 -31.65
C ILE A 348 0.34 -8.41 -32.48
N TYR A 349 0.99 -9.47 -32.89
CA TYR A 349 0.39 -10.58 -33.63
C TYR A 349 0.40 -11.84 -32.77
N SER A 350 -0.70 -12.58 -32.78
CA SER A 350 -0.71 -13.98 -32.34
C SER A 350 -0.74 -14.85 -33.59
N HIS A 351 0.14 -15.83 -33.65
CA HIS A 351 0.21 -16.78 -34.76
C HIS A 351 -0.19 -18.17 -34.29
N ASP A 352 -0.94 -18.88 -35.14
CA ASP A 352 -1.26 -20.29 -34.93
C ASP A 352 -0.05 -21.20 -35.21
N GLU A 353 -0.31 -22.50 -35.18
CA GLU A 353 0.66 -23.55 -35.46
C GLU A 353 1.24 -23.57 -36.88
N ASN A 354 0.54 -22.94 -37.83
CA ASN A 354 0.95 -22.81 -39.22
C ASN A 354 1.59 -21.44 -39.51
N GLY A 355 1.76 -20.60 -38.49
CA GLY A 355 2.25 -19.23 -38.62
C GLY A 355 1.19 -18.25 -39.16
N ALA A 356 -0.07 -18.68 -39.32
CA ALA A 356 -1.16 -17.81 -39.72
C ALA A 356 -1.52 -16.89 -38.55
N THR A 357 -1.67 -15.59 -38.83
CA THR A 357 -2.09 -14.61 -37.82
C THR A 357 -3.52 -14.89 -37.39
N GLU A 358 -3.72 -15.33 -36.15
CA GLU A 358 -5.05 -15.48 -35.54
C GLU A 358 -5.58 -14.13 -35.05
N TYR A 359 -4.69 -13.26 -34.58
CA TYR A 359 -5.04 -11.97 -33.99
C TYR A 359 -3.98 -10.92 -34.30
N SER A 360 -4.41 -9.69 -34.58
CA SER A 360 -3.52 -8.54 -34.73
C SER A 360 -4.08 -7.34 -33.98
N HIS A 361 -3.27 -6.76 -33.10
CA HIS A 361 -3.55 -5.49 -32.45
C HIS A 361 -2.62 -4.40 -32.99
N TYR A 362 -3.17 -3.21 -33.19
CA TYR A 362 -2.41 -2.03 -33.62
C TYR A 362 -2.70 -0.91 -32.65
N GLU A 363 -1.66 -0.46 -31.94
CA GLU A 363 -1.78 0.71 -31.08
C GLU A 363 -0.81 1.80 -31.55
N PRO A 364 -1.33 2.95 -32.03
CA PRO A 364 -0.48 4.10 -32.30
C PRO A 364 0.06 4.59 -30.96
N VAL A 365 1.39 4.67 -30.84
CA VAL A 365 2.07 5.26 -29.68
C VAL A 365 1.87 6.77 -29.80
N GLN A 366 0.69 7.25 -29.39
CA GLN A 366 0.47 8.68 -29.17
C GLN A 366 1.52 9.11 -28.16
N SER A 367 2.35 10.08 -28.57
CA SER A 367 3.49 10.64 -27.86
C SER A 367 3.64 10.11 -26.44
N MET A 368 4.72 9.36 -26.18
CA MET A 368 5.30 9.28 -24.84
C MET A 368 5.60 10.71 -24.38
N ASN A 369 4.59 11.40 -23.88
CA ASN A 369 4.77 12.48 -22.95
C ASN A 369 5.40 11.78 -21.76
N THR A 370 6.61 12.18 -21.42
CA THR A 370 7.40 11.64 -20.29
C THR A 370 6.75 11.90 -18.92
N SER A 371 5.46 12.25 -18.90
CA SER A 371 4.65 12.64 -17.75
C SER A 371 3.24 12.04 -17.72
N ALA A 372 2.87 11.12 -18.62
CA ALA A 372 1.58 10.42 -18.56
C ALA A 372 1.80 8.91 -18.38
N ALA A 373 1.14 8.32 -17.39
CA ALA A 373 1.16 6.88 -17.12
C ALA A 373 0.75 6.08 -18.39
N PRO A 374 1.35 4.91 -18.64
CA PRO A 374 0.91 4.04 -19.73
C PRO A 374 -0.54 3.61 -19.48
N LYS A 375 -1.36 3.57 -20.53
CA LYS A 375 -2.64 2.87 -20.47
C LYS A 375 -2.37 1.36 -20.49
N ASP A 376 -2.97 0.64 -19.55
CA ASP A 376 -2.81 -0.81 -19.43
C ASP A 376 -3.43 -1.56 -20.61
N LEU A 377 -2.65 -2.47 -21.20
CA LEU A 377 -3.10 -3.43 -22.20
C LEU A 377 -3.59 -4.71 -21.50
N TRP A 378 -4.87 -5.02 -21.66
CA TRP A 378 -5.49 -6.23 -21.13
C TRP A 378 -5.50 -7.31 -22.21
N PHE A 379 -4.95 -8.49 -21.92
CA PHE A 379 -5.12 -9.71 -22.73
C PHE A 379 -5.99 -10.70 -21.94
N LYS A 380 -7.00 -11.28 -22.59
CA LYS A 380 -7.82 -12.36 -22.02
C LYS A 380 -7.35 -13.71 -22.51
#